data_AF-A0A3D2FWC2-F1
#
_entry.id   AF-A0A3D2FWC2-F1
#
_cell.length_a   1.000
_cell.length_b   1.000
_cell.length_c   1.000
_cell.angle_alpha   90.00
_cell.angle_beta   90.00
_cell.angle_gamma   90.00
#
_symmetry.space_group_name_H-M   'P 1'
#
loop_
_entity.id
_entity.type
_entity.pdbx_description
1 polymer ?
#
loop_
_entity_poly.entity_id
_entity_poly.type
_entity_poly.pdbx_seq_one_letter_code
_entity_poly.pdbx_strand_id
1 'polypeptide(L)' 'TYRVISPIAEFGGSRQSGYGREAGMQAVYDYTRPKTVWVNLSDTPIANPFEPR' A
#
# COMPACT_ATOMS: atom_id res chain seq x y z
N THR A 1 18.64 30.64 2.24
CA THR A 1 18.88 29.21 1.98
C THR A 1 17.66 28.63 1.32
N TYR A 2 17.61 28.63 -0.01
CA TYR A 2 16.53 28.03 -0.78
C TYR A 2 16.65 26.51 -0.63
N ARG A 3 15.56 25.80 -0.31
CA ARG A 3 15.61 24.35 -0.12
C ARG A 3 15.98 23.70 -1.45
N VAL A 4 17.16 23.07 -1.49
CA VAL A 4 17.73 22.42 -2.68
C VAL A 4 16.92 21.18 -3.09
N ILE A 5 16.06 20.68 -2.21
CA ILE A 5 15.31 19.44 -2.39
C ILE A 5 13.83 19.72 -2.13
N SER A 6 12.98 19.28 -3.04
CA SER A 6 11.53 19.39 -2.93
C SER A 6 10.97 18.28 -2.04
N PRO A 7 10.16 18.59 -1.01
CA PRO A 7 9.59 17.58 -0.12
C PRO A 7 8.51 16.70 -0.77
N ILE A 8 8.02 17.09 -1.96
CA ILE A 8 7.02 16.31 -2.71
C ILE A 8 7.65 15.39 -3.76
N ALA A 9 8.89 15.63 -4.15
CA ALA A 9 9.57 14.83 -5.16
C ALA A 9 10.22 13.61 -4.49
N GLU A 10 9.98 12.42 -5.02
CA GLU A 10 10.56 11.18 -4.52
C GLU A 10 12.07 11.14 -4.81
N PHE A 11 12.87 10.83 -3.80
CA PHE A 11 14.32 10.73 -3.90
C PHE A 11 14.82 9.34 -3.51
N GLY A 12 15.65 8.71 -4.35
CA GLY A 12 16.27 7.44 -4.00
C GLY A 12 16.97 6.75 -5.17
N GLY A 13 17.76 5.74 -4.84
CA GLY A 13 18.63 5.05 -5.77
C GLY A 13 17.99 3.85 -6.49
N SER A 14 18.82 3.16 -7.25
CA SER A 14 18.55 1.83 -7.79
C SER A 14 19.79 0.93 -7.77
N ARG A 15 19.60 -0.39 -7.87
CA ARG A 15 20.69 -1.40 -7.88
C ARG A 15 21.53 -1.35 -6.60
N GLN A 16 22.84 -1.15 -6.72
CA GLN A 16 23.77 -1.11 -5.59
C GLN A 16 23.68 0.17 -4.75
N SER A 17 22.98 1.21 -5.24
CA SER A 17 22.73 2.43 -4.46
C SER A 17 21.57 2.30 -3.46
N GLY A 18 20.94 1.12 -3.39
CA GLY A 18 19.85 0.83 -2.45
C GLY A 18 18.47 0.73 -3.10
N TYR A 19 17.45 0.54 -2.25
CA TYR A 19 16.04 0.42 -2.61
C TYR A 19 15.19 1.33 -1.70
N GLY A 20 14.00 1.71 -2.16
CA GLY A 20 13.09 2.63 -1.47
C GLY A 20 13.19 4.07 -1.97
N ARG A 21 12.36 4.95 -1.41
CA ARG A 21 12.38 6.38 -1.71
C ARG A 21 12.14 7.18 -0.42
N GLU A 22 12.84 8.28 -0.30
CA GLU A 22 12.57 9.34 0.66
C GLU A 22 11.67 10.40 0.01
N ALA A 23 10.90 11.12 0.84
CA ALA A 23 9.94 12.14 0.41
C ALA A 23 8.82 11.64 -0.53
N GLY A 24 7.90 12.53 -0.87
CA GLY A 24 6.75 12.22 -1.73
C GLY A 24 5.81 11.16 -1.15
N MET A 25 4.90 10.65 -2.00
CA MET A 25 3.93 9.63 -1.57
C MET A 25 4.57 8.27 -1.37
N GLN A 26 5.67 7.99 -2.07
CA GLN A 26 6.36 6.72 -1.96
C GLN A 26 6.89 6.46 -0.55
N ALA A 27 7.41 7.50 0.13
CA ALA A 27 7.87 7.38 1.51
C ALA A 27 6.75 6.98 2.48
N VAL A 28 5.51 7.42 2.25
CA VAL A 28 4.36 7.06 3.11
C VAL A 28 4.08 5.56 3.06
N TYR A 29 4.24 4.93 1.90
CA TYR A 29 4.04 3.49 1.74
C TYR A 29 5.10 2.66 2.44
N ASP A 30 6.32 3.18 2.64
CA ASP A 30 7.38 2.48 3.37
C ASP A 30 7.12 2.44 4.89
N TYR A 31 6.39 3.41 5.43
CA TYR A 31 6.02 3.48 6.86
C TYR A 31 4.60 2.98 7.17
N THR A 32 3.84 2.57 6.16
CA THR A 32 2.49 2.01 6.33
C THR A 32 2.43 0.58 5.80
N ARG A 33 1.44 -0.19 6.25
CA ARG A 33 1.17 -1.55 5.73
C ARG A 33 -0.28 -1.63 5.29
N PRO A 34 -0.57 -2.08 4.05
CA PRO A 34 -1.94 -2.23 3.61
C PRO A 34 -2.62 -3.34 4.40
N LYS A 35 -3.82 -3.05 4.92
CA LYS A 35 -4.69 -4.03 5.55
C LYS A 35 -5.99 -4.10 4.76
N THR A 36 -6.21 -5.22 4.08
CA THR A 36 -7.44 -5.46 3.30
C THR A 36 -8.44 -6.22 4.14
N VAL A 37 -9.66 -5.68 4.28
CA VAL A 37 -10.76 -6.30 5.03
C VAL A 37 -11.98 -6.35 4.14
N TRP A 38 -12.58 -7.53 4.02
CA TRP A 38 -13.84 -7.75 3.30
C TRP A 38 -14.92 -8.11 4.31
N VAL A 39 -16.09 -7.48 4.16
CA VAL A 39 -17.25 -7.71 5.02
C VAL A 39 -18.45 -7.98 4.14
N ASN A 40 -19.16 -9.08 4.40
CA ASN A 40 -20.46 -9.33 3.80
C ASN A 40 -21.53 -8.63 4.63
N LEU A 41 -22.31 -7.74 4.00
CA LEU A 41 -23.39 -6.98 4.64
C LEU A 41 -24.78 -7.59 4.39
N SER A 42 -24.87 -8.71 3.67
CA SER A 42 -26.14 -9.37 3.40
C SER A 42 -26.69 -10.02 4.67
N ASP A 43 -27.98 -9.86 4.90
CA ASP A 43 -28.72 -10.60 5.94
C ASP A 43 -28.94 -12.08 5.54
N THR A 44 -28.80 -12.40 4.24
CA THR A 44 -28.92 -13.77 3.75
C THR A 44 -27.60 -14.53 3.94
N PRO A 45 -27.62 -15.75 4.53
CA PRO A 45 -26.41 -16.55 4.66
C PRO A 45 -25.84 -16.92 3.29
N ILE A 46 -24.51 -17.01 3.21
CA ILE A 46 -23.84 -17.55 2.02
C ILE A 46 -24.25 -19.02 1.88
N ALA A 47 -24.86 -19.38 0.75
CA ALA A 47 -25.29 -20.75 0.48
C ALA A 47 -24.10 -21.72 0.51
N ASN A 48 -24.31 -22.92 1.02
CA ASN A 48 -23.27 -23.95 1.06
C ASN A 48 -22.97 -24.44 -0.36
N PRO A 49 -21.74 -24.29 -0.88
CA PRO A 49 -21.41 -24.72 -2.23
C PRO A 49 -21.24 -26.24 -2.38
N PHE A 50 -21.36 -27.04 -1.31
CA PHE A 50 -21.07 -28.48 -1.31
C PHE A 50 -22.30 -29.37 -1.00
N GLU A 51 -23.51 -28.95 -1.36
CA GLU A 51 -24.69 -29.81 -1.19
C GLU A 51 -24.63 -31.03 -2.13
N PRO A 52 -24.88 -32.25 -1.63
CA PRO A 52 -25.01 -33.43 -2.48
C PRO A 52 -26.22 -33.24 -3.41
N ARG A 53 -25.97 -33.46 -4.69
CA ARG A 53 -26.99 -33.60 -5.73
C ARG A 53 -27.91 -34.79 -5.50
#